data_AF-A0A518BMZ0-F1
#
_entry.id   AF-A0A518BMZ0-F1
#
_cell.length_a   1.000
_cell.length_b   1.000
_cell.length_c   1.000
_cell.angle_alpha   90.00
_cell.angle_beta   90.00
_cell.angle_gamma   90.00
#
_symmetry.space_group_name_H-M   'P 1'
#
loop_
_entity.id
_entity.type
_entity.pdbx_description
1 polymer ?
#
loop_
_entity_poly.entity_id
_entity_poly.type
_entity_poly.pdbx_seq_one_letter_code
_entity_poly.pdbx_strand_id
1 'polypeptide(L)'
;MADRRITLETAAFLDSPQAAALRGISAADRRTVSERLLEAIHRDFGRDPAELDGEALRDLLGTVLPGRFAPRDPLAAHVPAVLEAYLAHLREVAVVTHAFELSMAVDPGLEAFAAAVASGAAPRRTTARESKPFEHGAAKTGRNDPCPCGSGKKFKQCHGKQG
;
A
#
# COMPACT_ATOMS: atom_id res chain seq x y z
N MET A 1 15.14 11.85 6.14
CA MET A 1 14.34 11.05 7.10
C MET A 1 13.94 9.70 6.52
N ALA A 2 13.45 9.65 5.26
CA ALA A 2 13.09 8.41 4.58
C ALA A 2 14.23 7.37 4.55
N ASP A 3 15.47 7.79 4.28
CA ASP A 3 16.61 6.86 4.20
C ASP A 3 16.86 6.11 5.51
N ARG A 4 16.87 6.82 6.64
CA ARG A 4 17.03 6.21 7.97
C ARG A 4 15.88 5.27 8.28
N ARG A 5 14.65 5.62 7.90
CA ARG A 5 13.46 4.78 8.10
C ARG A 5 13.58 3.47 7.33
N ILE A 6 13.90 3.54 6.03
CA ILE A 6 14.09 2.38 5.17
C ILE A 6 15.17 1.47 5.72
N THR A 7 16.32 2.01 6.14
CA THR A 7 17.40 1.20 6.75
C THR A 7 16.93 0.44 8.00
N LEU A 8 16.17 1.09 8.88
CA LEU A 8 15.68 0.48 10.11
C LEU A 8 14.62 -0.60 9.85
N GLU A 9 13.67 -0.34 8.94
CA GLU A 9 12.63 -1.30 8.55
C GLU A 9 13.23 -2.51 7.82
N THR A 10 14.20 -2.29 6.92
CA THR A 10 14.96 -3.38 6.30
C THR A 10 15.66 -4.23 7.35
N ALA A 11 16.34 -3.61 8.33
CA ALA A 11 17.02 -4.36 9.38
C ALA A 11 16.04 -5.19 10.21
N ALA A 12 14.92 -4.59 10.63
CA ALA A 12 13.87 -5.27 11.39
C ALA A 12 13.28 -6.47 10.62
N PHE A 13 13.05 -6.32 9.31
CA PHE A 13 12.62 -7.42 8.47
C PHE A 13 13.69 -8.51 8.36
N LEU A 14 14.95 -8.16 8.12
CA LEU A 14 16.03 -9.15 7.95
C LEU A 14 16.30 -9.98 9.22
N ASP A 15 16.03 -9.41 10.39
CA ASP A 15 16.15 -10.07 11.69
C ASP A 15 14.90 -10.92 12.05
N SER A 16 13.88 -10.94 11.19
CA SER A 16 12.61 -11.64 11.44
C SER A 16 12.67 -13.15 11.11
N PRO A 17 11.82 -13.98 11.77
CA PRO A 17 11.64 -15.38 11.40
C PRO A 17 11.21 -15.58 9.94
N GLN A 18 10.41 -14.66 9.39
CA GLN A 18 9.91 -14.70 8.03
C GLN A 18 11.05 -14.52 7.02
N ALA A 19 11.98 -13.59 7.27
CA ALA A 19 13.17 -13.47 6.45
C ALA A 19 14.08 -14.70 6.60
N ALA A 20 14.25 -15.24 7.81
CA ALA A 20 15.07 -16.42 8.06
C ALA A 20 14.56 -17.69 7.34
N ALA A 21 13.25 -17.77 7.05
CA ALA A 21 12.65 -18.87 6.30
C ALA A 21 13.04 -18.89 4.81
N LEU A 22 13.52 -17.77 4.24
CA LEU A 22 13.94 -17.62 2.85
C LEU A 22 15.34 -18.21 2.58
N ARG A 23 15.57 -19.48 2.94
CA ARG A 23 16.89 -20.13 2.88
C ARG A 23 17.51 -20.22 1.48
N GLY A 24 16.69 -20.14 0.42
CA GLY A 24 17.13 -20.16 -0.98
C GLY A 24 17.59 -18.80 -1.53
N ILE A 25 17.52 -17.73 -0.73
CA ILE A 25 17.84 -16.36 -1.16
C ILE A 25 18.94 -15.80 -0.26
N SER A 26 20.00 -15.25 -0.85
CA SER A 26 21.12 -14.73 -0.07
C SER A 26 20.68 -13.57 0.84
N ALA A 27 21.42 -13.32 1.93
CA ALA A 27 21.14 -12.17 2.80
C ALA A 27 21.26 -10.83 2.06
N ALA A 28 22.20 -10.73 1.13
CA ALA A 28 22.40 -9.53 0.30
C ALA A 28 21.23 -9.30 -0.67
N ASP A 29 20.70 -10.37 -1.28
CA ASP A 29 19.57 -10.25 -2.20
C ASP A 29 18.29 -9.91 -1.44
N ARG A 30 18.03 -10.56 -0.29
CA ARG A 30 16.90 -10.22 0.60
C ARG A 30 16.93 -8.75 0.99
N ARG A 31 18.10 -8.25 1.40
CA ARG A 31 18.32 -6.83 1.72
C ARG A 31 17.97 -5.96 0.52
N THR A 32 18.63 -6.19 -0.61
CA THR A 32 18.49 -5.35 -1.82
C THR A 32 17.04 -5.30 -2.30
N VAL A 33 16.34 -6.43 -2.32
CA VAL A 33 14.93 -6.50 -2.73
C VAL A 33 14.04 -5.77 -1.73
N SER A 34 14.24 -5.98 -0.42
CA SER A 34 13.45 -5.28 0.61
C SER A 34 13.68 -3.75 0.59
N GLU A 35 14.90 -3.29 0.34
CA GLU A 35 15.22 -1.86 0.21
C GLU A 35 14.53 -1.27 -1.03
N ARG A 36 14.58 -1.96 -2.19
CA ARG A 36 13.87 -1.52 -3.41
C ARG A 36 12.35 -1.43 -3.19
N LEU A 37 11.77 -2.40 -2.46
CA LEU A 37 10.36 -2.42 -2.11
C LEU A 37 9.99 -1.25 -1.18
N LEU A 38 10.70 -1.11 -0.07
CA LEU A 38 10.45 -0.06 0.93
C LEU A 38 10.66 1.34 0.37
N GLU A 39 11.68 1.53 -0.45
CA GLU A 39 11.85 2.79 -1.16
C GLU A 39 10.67 3.08 -2.11
N ALA A 40 10.10 2.08 -2.80
CA ALA A 40 8.93 2.28 -3.65
C ALA A 40 7.70 2.72 -2.82
N ILE A 41 7.50 2.11 -1.66
CA ILE A 41 6.41 2.44 -0.75
C ILE A 41 6.59 3.86 -0.16
N HIS A 42 7.74 4.12 0.45
CA HIS A 42 7.99 5.37 1.18
C HIS A 42 8.22 6.58 0.28
N ARG A 43 8.96 6.42 -0.83
CA ARG A 43 9.32 7.56 -1.69
C ARG A 43 8.31 7.81 -2.81
N ASP A 44 7.84 6.76 -3.49
CA ASP A 44 6.96 6.92 -4.65
C ASP A 44 5.47 6.97 -4.26
N PHE A 45 5.06 6.24 -3.22
CA PHE A 45 3.69 6.28 -2.69
C PHE A 45 3.51 7.21 -1.50
N GLY A 46 4.58 7.52 -0.77
CA GLY A 46 4.50 8.38 0.42
C GLY A 46 3.66 7.79 1.54
N ARG A 47 3.51 6.45 1.58
CA ARG A 47 2.69 5.73 2.56
C ARG A 47 3.56 4.90 3.49
N ASP A 48 3.02 4.55 4.65
CA ASP A 48 3.56 3.47 5.46
C ASP A 48 3.14 2.10 4.88
N PRO A 49 4.01 1.07 4.93
CA PRO A 49 3.65 -0.28 4.49
C PRO A 49 2.38 -0.86 5.13
N ALA A 50 2.11 -0.56 6.40
CA ALA A 50 0.93 -1.03 7.14
C ALA A 50 -0.37 -0.34 6.69
N GLU A 51 -0.27 0.79 5.98
CA GLU A 51 -1.39 1.59 5.45
C GLU A 51 -1.64 1.34 3.96
N LEU A 52 -0.92 0.42 3.33
CA LEU A 52 -1.18 0.05 1.93
C LEU A 52 -2.52 -0.67 1.81
N ASP A 53 -3.33 -0.24 0.85
CA ASP A 53 -4.52 -0.94 0.40
C ASP A 53 -4.21 -1.84 -0.81
N GLY A 54 -5.19 -2.66 -1.23
CA GLY A 54 -4.98 -3.60 -2.33
C GLY A 54 -4.76 -2.92 -3.69
N GLU A 55 -5.34 -1.73 -3.90
CA GLU A 55 -5.14 -0.96 -5.14
C GLU A 55 -3.72 -0.40 -5.20
N ALA A 56 -3.24 0.18 -4.09
CA ALA A 56 -1.90 0.69 -3.95
C ALA A 56 -0.85 -0.41 -4.14
N LEU A 57 -1.07 -1.62 -3.61
CA LEU A 57 -0.16 -2.75 -3.83
C LEU A 57 -0.10 -3.16 -5.31
N ARG A 58 -1.26 -3.26 -6.00
CA ARG A 58 -1.28 -3.59 -7.44
C ARG A 58 -0.58 -2.53 -8.27
N ASP A 59 -0.85 -1.25 -8.01
CA ASP A 59 -0.19 -0.14 -8.71
C ASP A 59 1.32 -0.15 -8.44
N LEU A 60 1.73 -0.35 -7.19
CA LEU A 60 3.14 -0.45 -6.82
C LEU A 60 3.85 -1.57 -7.57
N LEU A 61 3.28 -2.77 -7.61
CA LEU A 61 3.88 -3.93 -8.27
C LEU A 61 3.83 -3.82 -9.80
N GLY A 62 2.77 -3.23 -10.36
CA GLY A 62 2.59 -3.12 -11.80
C GLY A 62 3.33 -1.95 -12.45
N THR A 63 3.52 -0.84 -11.75
CA THR A 63 3.98 0.43 -12.37
C THR A 63 5.26 0.99 -11.79
N VAL A 64 5.48 0.88 -10.48
CA VAL A 64 6.63 1.51 -9.81
C VAL A 64 7.78 0.54 -9.61
N LEU A 65 7.51 -0.57 -8.91
CA LEU A 65 8.53 -1.53 -8.53
C LEU A 65 9.30 -2.10 -9.73
N PRO A 66 8.69 -2.42 -10.89
CA PRO A 66 9.41 -2.92 -12.06
C PRO A 66 10.49 -1.96 -12.56
N GLY A 67 10.26 -0.64 -12.47
CA GLY A 67 11.20 0.38 -12.91
C GLY A 67 12.50 0.44 -12.08
N ARG A 68 12.57 -0.31 -10.97
CA ARG A 68 13.73 -0.42 -10.09
C ARG A 68 14.60 -1.65 -10.41
N PHE A 69 14.26 -2.40 -11.45
CA PHE A 69 14.98 -3.58 -11.92
C PHE A 69 15.44 -3.37 -13.36
N ALA A 70 16.62 -3.89 -13.69
CA ALA A 70 17.01 -4.00 -15.09
C ALA A 70 16.11 -5.02 -15.83
N PRO A 71 15.97 -4.93 -17.16
CA PRO A 71 15.28 -5.98 -17.92
C PRO A 71 15.90 -7.34 -17.65
N ARG A 72 15.08 -8.32 -17.24
CA ARG A 72 15.51 -9.68 -16.84
C ARG A 72 16.53 -9.71 -15.67
N ASP A 73 16.51 -8.73 -14.79
CA ASP A 73 17.32 -8.71 -13.56
C ASP A 73 17.04 -9.98 -12.71
N PRO A 74 18.07 -10.79 -12.37
CA PRO A 74 17.87 -11.99 -11.55
C PRO A 74 17.27 -11.67 -10.16
N LEU A 75 17.51 -10.47 -9.62
CA LEU A 75 16.91 -10.06 -8.34
C LEU A 75 15.38 -9.98 -8.42
N ALA A 76 14.80 -9.75 -9.60
CA ALA A 76 13.35 -9.70 -9.77
C ALA A 76 12.69 -11.05 -9.45
N ALA A 77 13.38 -12.16 -9.67
CA ALA A 77 12.87 -13.50 -9.34
C ALA A 77 12.69 -13.71 -7.82
N HIS A 78 13.35 -12.90 -6.99
CA HIS A 78 13.22 -12.96 -5.52
C HIS A 78 12.09 -12.10 -4.97
N VAL A 79 11.51 -11.20 -5.78
CA VAL A 79 10.45 -10.27 -5.34
C VAL A 79 9.23 -10.99 -4.77
N PRO A 80 8.66 -12.03 -5.40
CA PRO A 80 7.51 -12.75 -4.84
C PRO A 80 7.73 -13.23 -3.40
N ALA A 81 8.79 -14.02 -3.19
CA ALA A 81 9.07 -14.63 -1.90
C ALA A 81 9.45 -13.59 -0.83
N VAL A 82 10.19 -12.54 -1.20
CA VAL A 82 10.55 -11.46 -0.27
C VAL A 82 9.33 -10.62 0.10
N LEU A 83 8.46 -10.29 -0.87
CA LEU A 83 7.24 -9.54 -0.61
C LEU A 83 6.30 -10.30 0.33
N GLU A 84 6.04 -11.58 0.06
CA GLU A 84 5.18 -12.42 0.90
C GLU A 84 5.73 -12.52 2.33
N ALA A 85 7.02 -12.78 2.47
CA ALA A 85 7.68 -12.83 3.78
C ALA A 85 7.60 -11.47 4.50
N TYR A 86 7.78 -10.36 3.77
CA TYR A 86 7.67 -9.02 4.32
C TYR A 86 6.25 -8.70 4.80
N LEU A 87 5.22 -9.03 4.01
CA LEU A 87 3.82 -8.85 4.41
C LEU A 87 3.44 -9.73 5.61
N ALA A 88 3.98 -10.95 5.69
CA ALA A 88 3.82 -11.82 6.84
C ALA A 88 4.51 -11.24 8.10
N HIS A 89 5.71 -10.69 7.96
CA HIS A 89 6.40 -9.98 9.03
C HIS A 89 5.61 -8.76 9.50
N LEU A 90 5.13 -7.94 8.56
CA LEU A 90 4.38 -6.73 8.84
C LEU A 90 3.11 -7.00 9.65
N ARG A 91 2.39 -8.09 9.35
CA ARG A 91 1.20 -8.53 10.11
C ARG A 91 1.52 -8.97 11.55
N GLU A 92 2.75 -9.36 11.82
CA GLU A 92 3.21 -9.75 13.17
C GLU A 92 3.56 -8.51 14.00
N VAL A 93 4.22 -7.52 13.39
CA VAL A 93 4.78 -6.37 14.12
C VAL A 93 3.90 -5.12 14.10
N ALA A 94 2.86 -5.08 13.27
CA ALA A 94 2.01 -3.91 13.10
C ALA A 94 0.54 -4.26 12.84
N VAL A 95 -0.34 -3.28 13.06
CA VAL A 95 -1.75 -3.35 12.65
C VAL A 95 -1.84 -2.96 11.19
N VAL A 96 -2.10 -3.94 10.32
CA VAL A 96 -2.23 -3.72 8.87
C VAL A 96 -3.68 -3.42 8.53
N THR A 97 -3.97 -2.16 8.15
CA THR A 97 -5.36 -1.65 8.03
C THR A 97 -6.17 -2.36 6.95
N HIS A 98 -5.54 -2.73 5.83
CA HIS A 98 -6.18 -3.37 4.68
C HIS A 98 -5.65 -4.79 4.43
N ALA A 99 -5.37 -5.55 5.49
CA ALA A 99 -4.69 -6.86 5.41
C ALA A 99 -5.31 -7.85 4.41
N PHE A 100 -6.65 -7.88 4.32
CA PHE A 100 -7.39 -8.73 3.38
C PHE A 100 -7.23 -8.28 1.93
N GLU A 101 -7.37 -6.98 1.66
CA GLU A 101 -7.19 -6.43 0.32
C GLU A 101 -5.77 -6.63 -0.19
N LEU A 102 -4.78 -6.50 0.69
CA LEU A 102 -3.39 -6.81 0.38
C LEU A 102 -3.23 -8.27 -0.05
N SER A 103 -3.75 -9.23 0.72
CA SER A 103 -3.70 -10.66 0.33
C SER A 103 -4.29 -10.90 -1.05
N MET A 104 -5.45 -10.30 -1.34
CA MET A 104 -6.11 -10.44 -2.64
C MET A 104 -5.35 -9.77 -3.79
N ALA A 105 -4.48 -8.80 -3.49
CA ALA A 105 -3.72 -8.03 -4.47
C ALA A 105 -2.33 -8.60 -4.78
N VAL A 106 -1.79 -9.50 -3.94
CA VAL A 106 -0.44 -10.07 -4.11
C VAL A 106 -0.32 -10.78 -5.46
N ASP A 107 -1.12 -11.83 -5.69
CA ASP A 107 -1.01 -12.65 -6.90
C ASP A 107 -1.17 -11.84 -8.20
N PRO A 108 -2.27 -11.08 -8.41
CA PRO A 108 -2.42 -10.30 -9.65
C PRO A 108 -1.36 -9.20 -9.79
N GLY A 109 -0.88 -8.64 -8.68
CA GLY A 109 0.20 -7.65 -8.69
C GLY A 109 1.54 -8.25 -9.10
N LEU A 110 1.87 -9.45 -8.61
CA LEU A 110 3.11 -10.16 -8.95
C LEU A 110 3.11 -10.65 -10.40
N GLU A 111 1.96 -11.05 -10.94
CA GLU A 111 1.82 -11.36 -12.38
C GLU A 111 2.15 -10.13 -13.25
N ALA A 112 1.59 -8.97 -12.89
CA ALA A 112 1.88 -7.71 -13.59
C ALA A 112 3.36 -7.30 -13.47
N PHE A 113 3.94 -7.45 -12.27
CA PHE A 113 5.37 -7.20 -12.03
C PHE A 113 6.25 -8.06 -12.94
N ALA A 114 5.99 -9.37 -12.98
CA ALA A 114 6.77 -10.31 -13.78
C ALA A 114 6.70 -9.98 -15.28
N ALA A 115 5.52 -9.64 -15.80
CA ALA A 115 5.33 -9.22 -17.19
C ALA A 115 6.10 -7.91 -17.51
N ALA A 116 6.05 -6.93 -16.60
CA ALA A 116 6.76 -5.65 -16.77
C ALA A 116 8.29 -5.82 -16.77
N VAL A 117 8.85 -6.60 -15.85
CA VAL A 117 10.30 -6.86 -15.81
C VAL A 117 10.77 -7.68 -17.03
N ALA A 118 9.97 -8.66 -17.47
CA ALA A 118 10.31 -9.48 -18.63
C ALA A 118 10.33 -8.68 -19.94
N SER A 119 9.41 -7.73 -20.09
CA SER A 119 9.33 -6.84 -21.26
C SER A 119 10.31 -5.66 -21.19
N GLY A 120 10.85 -5.34 -20.00
CA GLY A 120 11.67 -4.14 -19.78
C GLY A 120 10.87 -2.84 -19.90
N ALA A 121 9.55 -2.92 -19.99
CA ALA A 121 8.64 -1.79 -20.04
C ALA A 121 7.93 -1.68 -18.69
N ALA A 122 8.47 -0.86 -17.79
CA ALA A 122 7.74 -0.45 -16.60
C ALA A 122 6.74 0.64 -17.00
N PRO A 123 5.42 0.39 -16.97
CA PRO A 123 4.45 1.44 -17.24
C PRO A 123 4.65 2.53 -16.19
N ARG A 124 4.95 3.76 -16.63
CA ARG A 124 5.21 4.85 -15.69
C ARG A 124 3.89 5.25 -15.03
N ARG A 125 3.87 5.23 -13.71
CA ARG A 125 2.78 5.80 -12.91
C ARG A 125 2.58 7.26 -13.33
N THR A 126 1.49 7.55 -14.04
CA THR A 126 1.12 8.93 -14.33
C THR A 126 0.72 9.57 -13.00
N THR A 127 1.32 10.71 -12.68
CA THR A 127 1.29 11.32 -11.35
C THR A 127 -0.14 11.39 -10.79
N ALA A 128 -0.31 10.80 -9.60
CA ALA A 128 -1.37 10.99 -8.62
C ALA A 128 -2.81 10.95 -9.17
N ARG A 129 -3.48 9.82 -8.96
CA ARG A 129 -4.92 9.88 -8.67
C ARG A 129 -5.05 10.56 -7.30
N GLU A 130 -5.14 11.88 -7.34
CA GLU A 130 -5.50 12.72 -6.21
C GLU A 130 -6.72 12.07 -5.55
N SER A 131 -6.61 11.72 -4.26
CA SER A 131 -7.74 11.22 -3.49
C SER A 131 -8.79 12.33 -3.52
N LYS A 132 -9.74 12.24 -4.45
CA LYS A 132 -10.82 13.21 -4.54
C LYS A 132 -11.48 13.25 -3.16
N PRO A 133 -11.61 14.43 -2.52
CA PRO A 133 -12.33 14.55 -1.28
C PRO A 133 -13.69 13.87 -1.41
N PHE A 134 -14.08 13.10 -0.41
CA PHE A 134 -15.36 12.41 -0.41
C PHE A 134 -16.49 13.46 -0.53
N GLU A 135 -17.13 13.52 -1.69
CA GLU A 135 -18.30 14.38 -1.89
C GLU A 135 -19.50 13.71 -1.20
N HIS A 136 -19.95 14.29 -0.08
CA HIS A 136 -21.19 13.86 0.56
C HIS A 136 -22.35 14.09 -0.42
N GLY A 137 -22.83 13.02 -1.06
CA GLY A 137 -23.97 13.07 -2.00
C GLY A 137 -25.32 13.36 -1.33
N ALA A 138 -25.37 13.41 0.00
CA ALA A 138 -26.53 13.85 0.76
C ALA A 138 -26.56 15.38 0.81
N ALA A 139 -27.70 15.98 0.44
CA ALA A 139 -27.92 17.41 0.59
C ALA A 139 -27.71 17.82 2.06
N LYS A 140 -26.86 18.82 2.29
CA LYS A 140 -26.62 19.35 3.63
C LYS A 140 -27.93 19.94 4.16
N THR A 141 -28.51 19.33 5.21
CA THR A 141 -29.70 19.87 5.88
C THR A 141 -29.30 21.13 6.65
N GLY A 142 -29.82 22.28 6.23
CA GLY A 142 -29.61 23.55 6.91
C GLY A 142 -30.32 23.58 8.26
N ARG A 143 -29.78 24.36 9.22
CA ARG A 143 -30.36 24.49 10.58
C ARG A 143 -31.85 24.90 10.58
N ASN A 144 -32.32 25.63 9.57
CA ASN A 144 -33.70 26.08 9.46
C ASN A 144 -34.61 25.20 8.59
N ASP A 145 -34.05 24.19 7.91
CA ASP A 145 -34.81 23.31 7.00
C ASP A 145 -35.70 22.33 7.77
N PRO A 146 -36.73 21.76 7.13
CA PRO A 146 -37.50 20.66 7.71
C PRO A 146 -36.57 19.52 8.14
N CYS A 147 -36.77 19.03 9.36
CA CYS A 147 -35.95 17.96 9.89
C CYS A 147 -36.25 16.65 9.13
N PRO A 148 -35.23 15.92 8.64
CA PRO A 148 -35.44 14.72 7.82
C PRO A 148 -36.07 13.53 8.57
N CYS A 149 -36.27 13.63 9.89
CA CYS A 149 -36.99 12.64 10.69
C CYS A 149 -38.52 12.66 10.53
N GLY A 150 -39.08 13.58 9.72
CA GLY A 150 -40.52 13.67 9.49
C GLY A 150 -41.32 14.36 10.59
N SER A 151 -40.67 14.95 11.60
CA SER A 151 -41.35 15.60 12.73
C SER A 151 -42.08 16.91 12.39
N GLY A 152 -41.93 17.43 11.17
CA GLY A 152 -42.43 18.75 10.77
C GLY A 152 -41.72 19.95 11.40
N LYS A 153 -40.74 19.73 12.28
CA LYS A 153 -39.97 20.78 12.96
C LYS A 153 -38.76 21.20 12.12
N LYS A 154 -38.28 22.44 12.31
CA LYS A 154 -36.97 22.88 11.77
C LYS A 154 -35.84 22.06 12.39
N PHE A 155 -34.78 21.75 11.64
CA PHE A 155 -33.66 20.93 12.10
C PHE A 155 -33.08 21.42 13.43
N LYS A 156 -32.87 22.74 13.60
CA LYS A 156 -32.37 23.36 14.85
C LYS A 156 -33.26 23.16 16.08
N GLN A 157 -34.54 22.84 15.89
CA GLN A 157 -35.51 22.59 16.96
C GLN A 157 -35.75 21.10 17.19
N CYS A 158 -35.02 20.23 16.49
CA CYS A 158 -35.13 18.79 16.55
C CYS A 158 -33.73 18.18 16.65
N HIS A 159 -33.26 17.45 15.63
CA HIS A 159 -31.96 16.76 15.66
C HIS A 159 -30.74 17.69 15.61
N GLY A 160 -30.91 18.94 15.20
CA GLY A 160 -29.88 19.99 15.23
C GLY A 160 -29.95 20.89 16.46
N LYS A 161 -30.68 20.48 17.51
CA LYS A 161 -30.76 21.22 18.78
C LYS A 161 -29.46 21.04 19.53
N GLN A 162 -28.61 22.05 19.49
CA GLN A 162 -27.44 22.13 20.37
C GLN A 162 -27.99 22.45 21.77
N GLY A 163 -27.75 21.55 22.71
CA GLY A 163 -28.06 21.75 24.13
C GLY A 163 -27.18 22.83 24.74
#